data_AF-G5C180-F1
#
_entry.id   AF-G5C180-F1
#
_cell.length_a   1.000
_cell.length_b   1.000
_cell.length_c   1.000
_cell.angle_alpha   90.00
_cell.angle_beta   90.00
_cell.angle_gamma   90.00
#
_symmetry.space_group_name_H-M   'P 1'
#
loop_
_entity.id
_entity.type
_entity.pdbx_description
1 polymer ?
#
loop_
_entity_poly.entity_id
_entity_poly.type
_entity_poly.pdbx_seq_one_letter_code
_entity_poly.pdbx_strand_id
1 'polypeptide(L)'
;MVPWTGGWMVADTVNTLQQQAPASILRRYREEKHSKKISSAIIQAQSIYPITRAQHLASPAVGTFPPLLFMHGNICYNDLLEYIATKTFQALCVFVNKEFDELYTRRRTAQKFLRPSGHLVAILFHSLEVQII
;
A
#
# COMPACT_ATOMS: atom_id res chain seq x y z
N MET A 1 -3.61 25.42 0.23
CA MET A 1 -3.29 23.99 0.10
C MET A 1 -1.77 23.89 0.15
N VAL A 2 -1.21 23.60 1.32
CA VAL A 2 0.25 23.67 1.54
C VAL A 2 0.86 22.36 1.04
N PRO A 3 1.85 22.39 0.13
CA PRO A 3 2.50 21.18 -0.34
C PRO A 3 3.41 20.65 0.79
N TRP A 4 3.33 19.36 1.09
CA TRP A 4 4.25 18.66 1.99
C TRP A 4 5.63 18.54 1.32
N THR A 5 6.42 19.61 1.27
CA THR A 5 7.71 19.65 0.56
C THR A 5 8.90 19.17 1.40
N GLY A 6 8.70 18.18 2.28
CA GLY A 6 9.78 17.64 3.12
C GLY A 6 9.81 16.11 3.24
N GLY A 7 8.85 15.40 2.63
CA GLY A 7 8.75 13.94 2.70
C GLY A 7 9.15 13.27 1.39
N TRP A 8 9.66 12.03 1.48
CA TRP A 8 9.93 11.19 0.31
C TRP A 8 8.64 10.96 -0.47
N MET A 9 8.66 11.10 -1.80
CA MET A 9 7.50 10.69 -2.59
C MET A 9 7.42 9.17 -2.65
N VAL A 10 6.21 8.66 -2.86
CA VAL A 10 6.00 7.22 -3.11
C VAL A 10 6.82 6.75 -4.32
N ALA A 11 6.88 7.57 -5.38
CA ALA A 11 7.70 7.26 -6.56
C ALA A 11 9.19 7.14 -6.21
N ASP A 12 9.75 8.09 -5.45
CA ASP A 12 11.17 8.07 -5.05
C ASP A 12 11.48 6.85 -4.18
N THR A 13 10.58 6.56 -3.24
CA THR A 13 10.70 5.39 -2.37
C THR A 13 10.71 4.13 -3.19
N VAL A 14 9.69 3.93 -4.04
CA VAL A 14 9.57 2.74 -4.89
C VAL A 14 10.83 2.52 -5.72
N ASN A 15 11.34 3.55 -6.39
CA ASN A 15 12.51 3.44 -7.26
C ASN A 15 13.83 3.20 -6.50
N THR A 16 13.84 3.26 -5.17
CA THR A 16 15.01 2.99 -4.32
C THR A 16 14.88 1.72 -3.46
N LEU A 17 13.71 1.07 -3.47
CA LEU A 17 13.47 -0.15 -2.68
C LEU A 17 14.30 -1.33 -3.20
N GLN A 18 14.94 -2.05 -2.28
CA GLN A 18 15.63 -3.31 -2.59
C GLN A 18 14.66 -4.49 -2.70
N GLN A 19 15.10 -5.59 -3.31
CA GLN A 19 14.25 -6.75 -3.68
C GLN A 19 13.27 -7.25 -2.62
N GLN A 20 13.67 -7.29 -1.34
CA GLN A 20 12.83 -7.82 -0.26
C GLN A 20 11.88 -6.80 0.36
N ALA A 21 12.10 -5.50 0.11
CA ALA A 21 11.35 -4.44 0.76
C ALA A 21 9.90 -4.31 0.27
N PRO A 22 9.59 -4.37 -1.04
CA PRO A 22 8.19 -4.30 -1.48
C PRO A 22 7.36 -5.50 -0.98
N ALA A 23 7.94 -6.70 -0.96
CA ALA A 23 7.27 -7.88 -0.44
C ALA A 23 6.88 -7.74 1.04
N SER A 24 7.79 -7.22 1.87
CA SER A 24 7.52 -7.03 3.31
C SER A 24 6.48 -5.94 3.55
N ILE A 25 6.54 -4.84 2.79
CA ILE A 25 5.55 -3.75 2.82
C ILE A 25 4.16 -4.27 2.45
N LEU A 26 4.03 -4.96 1.32
CA LEU A 26 2.74 -5.51 0.85
C LEU A 26 2.15 -6.52 1.83
N ARG A 27 3.00 -7.37 2.42
CA ARG A 27 2.55 -8.35 3.39
C ARG A 27 2.12 -7.69 4.69
N ARG A 28 2.88 -6.70 5.17
CA ARG A 28 2.62 -6.01 6.44
C ARG A 28 1.39 -5.11 6.40
N TYR A 29 1.26 -4.30 5.36
CA TYR A 29 0.23 -3.26 5.30
C TYR A 29 -1.00 -3.67 4.48
N ARG A 30 -0.96 -4.80 3.77
CA ARG A 30 -2.08 -5.29 2.96
C ARG A 30 -2.40 -6.77 3.05
N GLU A 31 -1.69 -7.50 3.91
CA GLU A 31 -1.89 -8.93 4.08
C GLU A 31 -1.86 -9.69 2.74
N GLU A 32 -1.07 -9.18 1.78
CA GLU A 32 -1.10 -9.66 0.40
C GLU A 32 -0.38 -11.00 0.25
N LYS A 33 -1.14 -12.05 -0.06
CA LYS A 33 -0.65 -13.44 -0.19
C LYS A 33 0.37 -13.57 -1.32
N HIS A 34 0.21 -12.79 -2.38
CA HIS A 34 1.10 -12.79 -3.54
C HIS A 34 2.22 -11.75 -3.47
N SER A 35 2.46 -11.16 -2.29
CA SER A 35 3.45 -10.11 -2.03
C SER A 35 4.83 -10.38 -2.64
N LYS A 36 5.35 -11.61 -2.52
CA LYS A 36 6.65 -11.98 -3.12
C LYS A 36 6.65 -11.88 -4.65
N LYS A 37 5.61 -12.41 -5.31
CA LYS A 37 5.49 -12.38 -6.78
C LYS A 37 5.34 -10.94 -7.30
N ILE A 38 4.48 -10.16 -6.64
CA ILE A 38 4.27 -8.75 -6.96
C ILE A 38 5.58 -7.96 -6.78
N SER A 39 6.30 -8.19 -5.68
CA SER A 39 7.60 -7.55 -5.42
C SER A 39 8.63 -7.87 -6.49
N SER A 40 8.78 -9.13 -6.88
CA SER A 40 9.71 -9.52 -7.95
C SER A 40 9.36 -8.83 -9.27
N ALA A 41 8.07 -8.74 -9.60
CA ALA A 41 7.61 -8.10 -10.83
C ALA A 41 7.85 -6.57 -10.82
N ILE A 42 7.63 -5.92 -9.68
CA ILE A 42 7.93 -4.48 -9.50
C ILE A 42 9.42 -4.20 -9.67
N ILE A 43 10.28 -4.98 -9.01
CA ILE A 43 11.74 -4.82 -9.09
C ILE A 43 12.25 -5.05 -10.50
N GLN A 44 11.72 -6.07 -11.18
CA GLN A 44 12.04 -6.31 -12.58
C GLN A 44 11.65 -5.10 -13.44
N ALA A 45 10.45 -4.54 -13.25
CA ALA A 45 10.03 -3.36 -13.99
C ALA A 45 10.92 -2.13 -13.72
N GLN A 46 11.31 -1.91 -12.45
CA GLN A 46 12.23 -0.84 -12.06
C GLN A 46 13.59 -0.94 -12.76
N SER A 47 14.09 -2.16 -12.97
CA SER A 47 15.37 -2.37 -13.66
C SER A 47 15.34 -1.99 -15.15
N ILE A 48 14.14 -1.90 -15.74
CA ILE A 48 13.96 -1.57 -17.16
C ILE A 48 13.65 -0.07 -17.31
N TYR A 49 12.69 0.46 -16.55
CA TYR A 49 12.30 1.87 -16.59
C TYR A 49 11.86 2.38 -15.21
N PRO A 50 12.09 3.67 -14.90
CA PRO A 50 11.63 4.26 -13.65
C PRO A 50 10.09 4.22 -13.53
N ILE A 51 9.60 3.88 -12.35
CA ILE A 51 8.17 3.83 -12.05
C ILE A 51 7.69 5.23 -11.72
N THR A 52 6.86 5.79 -12.61
CA THR A 52 6.30 7.15 -12.49
C THR A 52 4.79 7.17 -12.29
N ARG A 53 4.10 6.04 -12.52
CA ARG A 53 2.63 5.92 -12.43
C ARG A 53 2.24 4.66 -11.67
N ALA A 54 1.11 4.71 -10.97
CA ALA A 54 0.58 3.58 -10.20
C ALA A 54 0.31 2.34 -11.07
N GLN A 55 -0.14 2.53 -12.32
CA GLN A 55 -0.38 1.43 -13.26
C GLN A 55 0.89 0.61 -13.56
N HIS A 56 2.06 1.26 -13.60
CA HIS A 56 3.34 0.58 -13.85
C HIS A 56 3.73 -0.38 -12.72
N LEU A 57 3.17 -0.22 -11.51
CA LEU A 57 3.37 -1.15 -10.39
C LEU A 57 2.64 -2.48 -10.60
N ALA A 58 1.53 -2.46 -11.33
CA ALA A 58 0.62 -3.59 -11.42
C ALA A 58 0.74 -4.38 -12.72
N SER A 59 0.98 -3.72 -13.86
CA SER A 59 1.10 -4.38 -15.16
C SER A 59 2.10 -5.54 -15.17
N PRO A 60 3.29 -5.43 -14.56
CA PRO A 60 4.25 -6.54 -14.49
C PRO A 60 3.74 -7.69 -13.61
N ALA A 61 3.00 -7.37 -12.56
CA ALA A 61 2.53 -8.34 -11.59
C ALA A 61 1.34 -9.16 -12.12
N VAL A 62 0.44 -8.59 -12.93
CA VAL A 62 -0.74 -9.30 -13.47
C VAL A 62 -0.32 -10.56 -14.26
N GLY A 63 0.76 -10.48 -15.03
CA GLY A 63 1.30 -11.63 -15.78
C GLY A 63 1.83 -12.78 -14.91
N THR A 64 2.00 -12.57 -13.60
CA THR A 64 2.48 -13.59 -12.65
C THR A 64 1.37 -14.41 -12.00
N PHE A 65 0.10 -14.04 -12.23
CA PHE A 65 -1.08 -14.71 -11.71
C PHE A 65 -1.57 -15.79 -12.68
N PRO A 66 -2.04 -16.95 -12.17
CA PRO A 66 -2.44 -18.06 -13.03
C PRO A 66 -3.62 -17.69 -13.96
N PRO A 67 -3.59 -18.12 -15.23
CA PRO A 67 -4.68 -17.93 -16.19
C PRO A 67 -6.05 -18.39 -15.69
N LEU A 68 -6.08 -19.38 -14.79
CA LEU A 68 -7.31 -19.93 -14.20
C LEU A 68 -8.13 -18.92 -13.38
N LEU A 69 -7.52 -17.85 -12.87
CA LEU A 69 -8.24 -16.72 -12.26
C LEU A 69 -9.07 -15.94 -13.28
N PHE A 70 -8.64 -15.93 -14.54
CA PHE A 70 -9.30 -15.24 -15.66
C PHE A 70 -10.35 -16.14 -16.36
N MET A 71 -10.19 -17.47 -16.27
CA MET A 71 -10.99 -18.44 -17.03
C MET A 71 -12.37 -18.75 -16.42
N HIS A 72 -12.58 -18.50 -15.11
CA HIS A 72 -13.86 -18.76 -14.42
C HIS A 72 -14.87 -17.59 -14.49
N GLY A 73 -14.65 -16.62 -15.38
CA GLY A 73 -15.69 -15.65 -15.79
C GLY A 73 -16.01 -14.51 -14.83
N ASN A 74 -15.35 -14.38 -13.67
CA ASN A 74 -15.70 -13.36 -12.66
C ASN A 74 -14.68 -12.24 -12.47
N ILE A 75 -13.49 -12.30 -13.08
CA ILE A 75 -12.46 -11.25 -12.93
C ILE A 75 -11.77 -11.06 -14.29
N CYS A 76 -11.95 -9.89 -14.90
CA CYS A 76 -11.26 -9.52 -16.13
C CYS A 76 -9.83 -9.07 -15.83
N TYR A 77 -8.98 -9.01 -16.88
CA TYR A 77 -7.61 -8.51 -16.76
C TYR A 77 -7.53 -7.13 -16.08
N ASN A 78 -8.43 -6.22 -16.45
CA ASN A 78 -8.47 -4.87 -15.89
C ASN A 78 -8.82 -4.86 -14.40
N ASP A 79 -9.74 -5.72 -13.96
CA ASP A 79 -10.13 -5.81 -12.54
C ASP A 79 -8.96 -6.27 -11.68
N LEU A 80 -8.21 -7.28 -12.16
CA LEU A 80 -7.02 -7.76 -11.47
C LEU A 80 -5.90 -6.72 -11.47
N LEU A 81 -5.71 -6.01 -12.59
CA LEU A 81 -4.75 -4.92 -12.70
C LEU A 81 -5.07 -3.81 -11.69
N GLU A 82 -6.32 -3.37 -11.64
CA GLU A 82 -6.78 -2.33 -10.72
C GLU A 82 -6.64 -2.77 -9.26
N TYR A 83 -7.01 -4.01 -8.95
CA TYR A 83 -6.84 -4.58 -7.61
C TYR A 83 -5.39 -4.55 -7.15
N ILE A 84 -4.47 -5.05 -7.98
CA ILE A 84 -3.03 -5.09 -7.65
C ILE A 84 -2.47 -3.67 -7.54
N ALA A 85 -2.83 -2.79 -8.47
CA ALA A 85 -2.38 -1.39 -8.46
C ALA A 85 -2.82 -0.69 -7.17
N THR A 86 -4.10 -0.79 -6.83
CA THR A 86 -4.70 -0.16 -5.66
C THR A 86 -4.08 -0.68 -4.37
N LYS A 87 -3.96 -2.01 -4.24
CA LYS A 87 -3.32 -2.63 -3.08
C LYS A 87 -1.87 -2.23 -2.91
N THR A 88 -1.11 -2.28 -3.99
CA THR A 88 0.31 -1.95 -3.97
C THR A 88 0.52 -0.49 -3.63
N PHE A 89 -0.22 0.40 -4.30
CA PHE A 89 -0.10 1.83 -4.10
C PHE A 89 -0.44 2.23 -2.67
N GLN A 90 -1.57 1.77 -2.12
CA GLN A 90 -1.92 2.17 -0.75
C GLN A 90 -1.00 1.49 0.30
N ALA A 91 -0.46 0.28 0.06
CA ALA A 91 0.56 -0.28 0.97
C ALA A 91 1.81 0.60 1.03
N LEU A 92 2.22 1.14 -0.12
CA LEU A 92 3.32 2.08 -0.22
C LEU A 92 3.00 3.42 0.45
N CYS A 93 1.79 3.96 0.27
CA CYS A 93 1.37 5.19 0.97
C CYS A 93 1.45 5.02 2.49
N VAL A 94 0.88 3.93 3.03
CA VAL A 94 0.93 3.63 4.47
C VAL A 94 2.38 3.58 4.98
N PHE A 95 3.28 2.96 4.20
CA PHE A 95 4.70 2.87 4.54
C PHE A 95 5.41 4.22 4.49
N VAL A 96 5.30 4.95 3.37
CA VAL A 96 6.01 6.20 3.11
C VAL A 96 5.57 7.30 4.08
N ASN A 97 4.25 7.40 4.30
CA ASN A 97 3.67 8.39 5.20
C ASN A 97 3.68 7.94 6.66
N LYS A 98 4.18 6.72 6.97
CA LYS A 98 4.19 6.13 8.32
C LYS A 98 2.80 6.19 9.00
N GLU A 99 1.75 5.95 8.24
CA GLU A 99 0.36 6.26 8.64
C GLU A 99 -0.04 5.54 9.93
N PHE A 100 0.43 4.30 10.13
CA PHE A 100 0.12 3.53 11.34
C PHE A 100 0.84 4.05 12.59
N ASP A 101 2.09 4.50 12.45
CA ASP A 101 2.84 5.10 13.56
C ASP A 101 2.21 6.44 13.97
N GLU A 102 1.78 7.22 12.98
CA GLU A 102 1.01 8.44 13.21
C GLU A 102 -0.33 8.14 13.88
N LEU A 103 -1.07 7.14 13.40
CA LEU A 103 -2.36 6.75 13.98
C LEU A 103 -2.20 6.34 15.45
N TYR A 104 -1.17 5.53 15.76
CA TYR A 104 -0.87 5.12 17.13
C TYR A 104 -0.53 6.31 18.04
N THR A 105 0.30 7.22 17.54
CA THR A 105 0.72 8.43 18.25
C THR A 105 -0.46 9.36 18.49
N ARG A 106 -1.30 9.57 17.49
CA ARG A 106 -2.51 10.41 17.58
C ARG A 106 -3.53 9.80 18.53
N ARG A 107 -3.74 8.48 18.51
CA ARG A 107 -4.61 7.78 19.47
C ARG A 107 -4.16 8.00 20.91
N ARG A 108 -2.89 7.75 21.22
CA ARG A 108 -2.33 7.97 22.56
C ARG A 108 -2.43 9.43 22.99
N THR A 109 -2.20 10.34 22.06
CA THR A 109 -2.30 11.79 22.31
C THR A 109 -3.75 12.17 22.61
N ALA A 110 -4.70 11.74 21.79
CA ALA A 110 -6.12 12.02 22.00
C ALA A 110 -6.60 11.55 23.38
N GLN A 111 -6.21 10.35 23.81
CA GLN A 111 -6.52 9.83 25.16
C GLN A 111 -6.06 10.75 26.30
N LYS A 112 -4.95 11.47 26.12
CA LYS A 112 -4.44 12.42 27.14
C LYS A 112 -5.20 13.75 27.17
N PHE A 113 -5.80 14.16 26.06
CA PHE A 113 -6.45 15.46 25.91
C PHE A 113 -7.98 15.40 26.02
N LEU A 114 -8.58 14.21 26.01
CA LEU A 114 -10.01 14.04 26.20
C LEU A 114 -10.40 14.42 27.64
N ARG A 115 -11.37 15.34 27.74
CA ARG A 115 -12.05 15.65 29.00
C ARG A 115 -12.90 14.45 29.44
N PRO A 116 -13.26 14.36 30.74
CA PRO A 116 -14.31 13.45 31.18
C PRO A 116 -15.55 13.59 30.30
N SER A 117 -16.11 12.46 29.84
CA SER A 117 -17.24 12.39 28.90
C SER A 117 -16.98 12.93 27.47
N GLY A 118 -15.72 13.20 27.11
CA GLY A 118 -15.32 13.51 25.75
C GLY A 118 -15.38 12.28 24.83
N HIS A 119 -15.76 12.47 23.57
CA HIS A 119 -15.85 11.40 22.58
C HIS A 119 -14.72 11.54 21.56
N LEU A 120 -14.06 10.41 21.24
CA LEU A 120 -13.14 10.31 20.12
C LEU A 120 -13.83 9.56 18.99
N VAL A 121 -13.91 10.19 17.81
CA VAL A 121 -14.48 9.58 16.61
C VAL A 121 -13.38 9.45 15.58
N ALA A 122 -13.20 8.25 15.03
CA ALA A 122 -12.27 7.96 13.96
C ALA A 122 -13.02 7.29 12.80
N ILE A 123 -12.70 7.69 11.57
CA ILE A 123 -13.16 7.02 10.35
C ILE A 123 -12.00 6.21 9.82
N LEU A 124 -12.21 4.91 9.69
CA LEU A 124 -11.19 3.94 9.32
C LEU A 124 -11.59 3.28 8.00
N PHE A 125 -10.62 3.07 7.12
CA PHE A 125 -10.86 2.51 5.79
C PHE A 125 -10.28 1.09 5.68
N HIS A 126 -9.39 0.69 6.61
CA HIS A 126 -8.69 -0.59 6.55
C HIS A 126 -8.80 -1.40 7.84
N SER A 127 -8.87 -2.73 7.71
CA SER A 127 -8.97 -3.66 8.83
C SER A 127 -7.84 -3.50 9.86
N LEU A 128 -6.61 -3.24 9.39
CA LEU A 128 -5.45 -3.04 10.26
C LEU A 128 -5.56 -1.75 11.09
N GLU A 129 -6.21 -0.71 10.58
CA GLU A 129 -6.43 0.52 11.35
C GLU A 129 -7.42 0.29 12.48
N VAL A 130 -8.44 -0.55 12.25
CA VAL A 130 -9.44 -0.94 13.27
C VAL A 130 -8.78 -1.67 14.44
N GLN A 131 -7.73 -2.46 14.18
CA GLN A 131 -6.97 -3.13 15.24
C GLN A 131 -6.12 -2.16 16.09
N ILE A 132 -5.81 -0.96 15.56
CA ILE A 132 -4.97 0.03 16.24
C ILE A 132 -5.79 0.92 17.20
N ILE A 133 -7.03 1.24 16.84
CA ILE A 133 -7.92 2.11 17.62
C ILE A 133 -8.50 1.37 18.82
#